data_AF-S0IZ05-F1
#
_entry.id   AF-S0IZ05-F1
#
_cell.length_a   1.000
_cell.length_b   1.000
_cell.length_c   1.000
_cell.angle_alpha   90.00
_cell.angle_beta   90.00
_cell.angle_gamma   90.00
#
_symmetry.space_group_name_H-M   'P 1'
#
loop_
_entity.id
_entity.type
_entity.pdbx_description
1 polymer ?
#
loop_
_entity_poly.entity_id
_entity_poly.type
_entity_poly.pdbx_seq_one_letter_code
_entity_poly.pdbx_strand_id
1 'polypeptide(L)'
;MRRLLKKTGNWLFPAVVMLFTFLFLKYMFLLGYVPTESMEPTLKRGSYIIGCRIYSDLEAGDIIIFRHNGKLLVKRIAAVAGETIERNGAILTVPEDCYYVLGDNAEHSNDSRFWLEPFVEGKHVVAKLFCY
;
A
#
# COMPACT_ATOMS: atom_id res chain seq x y z
N MET A 1 44.47 -29.15 -16.40
CA MET A 1 43.02 -28.92 -16.19
C MET A 1 42.56 -28.84 -14.71
N ARG A 2 43.32 -29.32 -13.71
CA ARG A 2 42.90 -29.30 -12.28
C ARG A 2 43.16 -28.00 -11.51
N ARG A 3 43.82 -26.99 -12.11
CA ARG A 3 44.09 -25.69 -11.47
C ARG A 3 43.01 -24.62 -11.69
N LEU A 4 42.12 -24.80 -12.67
CA LEU A 4 41.00 -23.88 -12.93
C LEU A 4 39.82 -24.07 -11.96
N LEU A 5 39.74 -25.23 -11.29
CA LEU A 5 38.67 -25.58 -10.34
C LEU A 5 38.94 -25.14 -8.90
N LYS A 6 40.10 -24.54 -8.59
CA LYS A 6 40.43 -24.03 -7.25
C LYS A 6 40.15 -22.54 -7.07
N LYS A 7 39.66 -21.86 -8.10
CA LYS A 7 39.29 -20.43 -8.08
C LYS A 7 37.77 -20.19 -8.05
N THR A 8 37.00 -21.24 -7.74
CA THR A 8 35.54 -21.26 -7.70
C THR A 8 34.97 -21.55 -6.31
N GLY A 9 35.84 -21.64 -5.28
CA GLY A 9 35.44 -21.75 -3.89
C GLY A 9 35.32 -20.37 -3.26
N ASN A 10 34.10 -19.83 -3.25
CA ASN A 10 33.55 -18.80 -2.35
C ASN A 10 32.51 -17.88 -3.01
N TRP A 11 32.13 -18.09 -4.28
CA TRP A 11 31.03 -17.32 -4.90
C TRP A 11 29.62 -17.80 -4.47
N LEU A 12 29.53 -18.98 -3.87
CA LEU A 12 28.25 -19.52 -3.38
C LEU A 12 27.66 -18.66 -2.26
N PHE A 13 28.50 -18.22 -1.32
CA PHE A 13 28.07 -17.36 -0.21
C PHE A 13 27.48 -16.02 -0.67
N PRO A 14 28.16 -15.18 -1.49
CA PRO A 14 27.58 -13.94 -1.99
C PRO A 14 26.36 -14.19 -2.88
N ALA A 15 26.31 -15.29 -3.63
CA ALA A 15 25.12 -15.65 -4.41
C ALA A 15 23.90 -15.96 -3.51
N VAL A 16 24.09 -16.69 -2.41
CA VAL A 16 23.03 -16.99 -1.44
C VAL A 16 22.57 -15.72 -0.73
N VAL A 17 23.49 -14.86 -0.29
CA VAL A 17 23.15 -13.58 0.33
C VAL A 17 22.39 -12.68 -0.66
N MET A 18 22.82 -12.61 -1.92
CA MET A 18 22.13 -11.84 -2.95
C MET A 18 20.71 -12.37 -3.21
N LEU A 19 20.53 -13.69 -3.30
CA LEU A 19 19.22 -14.31 -3.48
C LEU A 19 18.32 -14.03 -2.28
N PHE A 20 18.83 -14.21 -1.06
CA PHE A 20 18.10 -13.93 0.17
C PHE A 20 17.67 -12.46 0.23
N THR A 21 18.58 -11.53 -0.04
CA THR A 21 18.28 -10.10 -0.09
C THR A 21 17.23 -9.78 -1.15
N PHE A 22 17.33 -10.38 -2.34
CA PHE A 22 16.33 -10.18 -3.39
C PHE A 22 14.94 -10.68 -2.98
N LEU A 23 14.86 -11.87 -2.37
CA LEU A 23 13.61 -12.43 -1.86
C LEU A 23 13.04 -11.59 -0.71
N PHE A 24 13.88 -11.16 0.21
CA PHE A 24 13.51 -10.29 1.32
C PHE A 24 12.95 -8.97 0.82
N LEU A 25 13.65 -8.29 -0.11
CA LEU A 25 13.18 -7.04 -0.71
C LEU A 25 11.85 -7.24 -1.46
N LYS A 26 11.71 -8.32 -2.23
CA LYS A 26 10.47 -8.66 -2.95
C LYS A 26 9.32 -8.97 -2.00
N TYR A 27 9.60 -9.54 -0.84
CA TYR A 27 8.60 -9.85 0.17
C TYR A 27 8.20 -8.61 0.99
N MET A 28 9.15 -7.71 1.28
CA MET A 28 8.92 -6.53 2.09
C MET A 28 8.27 -5.39 1.28
N PHE A 29 8.67 -5.20 0.03
CA PHE A 29 8.22 -4.08 -0.80
C PHE A 29 7.19 -4.52 -1.85
N LEU A 30 6.26 -3.63 -2.16
CA LEU A 30 5.31 -3.73 -3.26
C LEU A 30 5.56 -2.57 -4.23
N LEU A 31 6.05 -2.89 -5.42
CA LEU A 31 6.14 -1.95 -6.54
C LEU A 31 4.78 -1.92 -7.25
N GLY A 32 4.19 -0.73 -7.35
CA GLY A 32 2.89 -0.51 -7.99
C GLY A 32 2.97 0.55 -9.09
N TYR A 33 2.11 0.44 -10.09
CA TYR A 33 1.86 1.47 -11.09
C TYR A 33 0.51 2.13 -10.81
N VAL A 34 0.44 3.46 -10.86
CA VAL A 34 -0.79 4.23 -10.56
C VAL A 34 -1.48 4.67 -11.87
N PRO A 35 -2.58 4.01 -12.28
CA PRO A 35 -3.23 4.32 -13.56
C PRO A 35 -4.25 5.46 -13.49
N THR A 36 -4.58 5.98 -12.29
CA THR A 36 -5.68 6.95 -12.06
C THR A 36 -5.20 8.26 -11.48
N GLU A 37 -5.97 9.34 -11.67
CA GLU A 37 -5.73 10.69 -11.11
C GLU A 37 -6.26 10.88 -9.68
N SER A 38 -6.85 9.83 -9.09
CA SER A 38 -7.62 9.96 -7.84
C SER A 38 -6.81 10.37 -6.60
N MET A 39 -5.48 10.29 -6.68
CA MET A 39 -4.56 10.69 -5.61
C MET A 39 -3.73 11.92 -6.01
N GLU A 40 -4.09 12.62 -7.08
CA GLU A 40 -3.43 13.89 -7.42
C GLU A 40 -3.77 15.00 -6.40
N PRO A 41 -2.84 15.91 -6.09
CA PRO A 41 -1.51 16.07 -6.70
C PRO A 41 -0.43 15.16 -6.12
N THR A 42 -0.71 14.43 -5.03
CA THR A 42 0.29 13.63 -4.30
C THR A 42 0.85 12.50 -5.15
N LEU A 43 -0.01 11.71 -5.81
CA LEU A 43 0.41 10.68 -6.76
C LEU A 43 -0.10 11.02 -8.14
N LYS A 44 0.83 11.43 -9.01
CA LYS A 44 0.53 11.71 -10.41
C LYS A 44 0.13 10.44 -11.14
N ARG A 45 -0.86 10.54 -12.02
CA ARG A 45 -1.20 9.45 -12.94
C ARG A 45 0.03 9.03 -13.75
N GLY A 46 0.23 7.72 -13.87
CA GLY A 46 1.37 7.12 -14.57
C GLY A 46 2.64 6.99 -13.73
N SER A 47 2.62 7.38 -12.45
CA SER A 47 3.75 7.20 -11.54
C SER A 47 3.88 5.76 -11.05
N TYR A 48 5.11 5.42 -10.64
CA TYR A 48 5.40 4.19 -9.90
C TYR A 48 5.53 4.51 -8.42
N ILE A 49 5.01 3.62 -7.59
CA ILE A 49 5.01 3.75 -6.14
C ILE A 49 5.63 2.53 -5.48
N ILE A 50 6.15 2.72 -4.28
CA ILE A 50 6.71 1.67 -3.44
C ILE A 50 5.94 1.65 -2.12
N GLY A 51 5.20 0.57 -1.90
CA GLY A 51 4.58 0.26 -0.62
C GLY A 51 5.46 -0.67 0.22
N CYS A 52 5.43 -0.51 1.54
CA CYS A 52 5.98 -1.46 2.50
C CYS A 52 4.85 -2.35 3.04
N ARG A 53 5.06 -3.67 3.02
CA ARG A 53 4.16 -4.67 3.60
C ARG A 53 4.35 -4.83 5.11
N ILE A 54 5.47 -4.37 5.63
CA ILE A 54 5.76 -4.31 7.06
C ILE A 54 5.47 -2.87 7.49
N TYR A 55 4.30 -2.66 8.07
CA TYR A 55 3.86 -1.38 8.57
C TYR A 55 3.45 -1.52 10.03
N SER A 56 3.66 -0.45 10.81
CA SER A 56 3.08 -0.28 12.14
C SER A 56 1.59 0.02 12.03
N ASP A 57 0.95 0.38 13.13
CA ASP A 57 -0.43 0.84 13.13
C ASP A 57 -0.66 1.93 12.08
N LEU A 58 -1.84 1.86 11.44
CA LEU A 58 -2.24 2.77 10.38
C LEU A 58 -2.97 3.95 10.98
N GLU A 59 -2.53 5.15 10.62
CA GLU A 59 -3.02 6.40 11.19
C GLU A 59 -3.74 7.25 10.13
N ALA A 60 -4.56 8.20 10.59
CA ALA A 60 -5.12 9.20 9.70
C ALA A 60 -4.01 9.98 8.99
N GLY A 61 -4.15 10.15 7.68
CA GLY A 61 -3.15 10.74 6.81
C GLY A 61 -2.28 9.74 6.06
N ASP A 62 -2.21 8.47 6.49
CA ASP A 62 -1.43 7.45 5.79
C ASP A 62 -2.00 7.13 4.40
N ILE A 63 -1.12 6.89 3.43
CA ILE A 63 -1.52 6.38 2.11
C ILE A 63 -1.36 4.87 2.10
N ILE A 64 -2.44 4.16 1.80
CA ILE A 64 -2.47 2.70 1.81
C ILE A 64 -2.86 2.12 0.45
N ILE A 65 -2.33 0.94 0.18
CA ILE A 65 -2.65 0.09 -0.96
C ILE A 65 -3.51 -1.06 -0.43
N PHE A 66 -4.74 -1.18 -0.89
CA PHE A 66 -5.70 -2.17 -0.38
C PHE A 66 -6.54 -2.78 -1.50
N ARG A 67 -7.19 -3.90 -1.21
CA ARG A 67 -8.11 -4.57 -2.14
C ARG A 67 -9.54 -4.12 -1.88
N HIS A 68 -10.23 -3.74 -2.94
CA HIS A 68 -11.66 -3.44 -2.91
C HIS A 68 -12.30 -3.89 -4.21
N ASN A 69 -13.38 -4.69 -4.14
CA ASN A 69 -14.08 -5.26 -5.31
C ASN A 69 -13.14 -5.92 -6.35
N GLY A 70 -12.15 -6.69 -5.86
CA GLY A 70 -11.19 -7.40 -6.70
C GLY A 70 -10.07 -6.54 -7.31
N LYS A 71 -10.07 -5.22 -7.10
CA LYS A 71 -9.06 -4.28 -7.61
C LYS A 71 -8.14 -3.81 -6.48
N LEU A 72 -6.89 -3.50 -6.82
CA LEU A 72 -5.98 -2.78 -5.92
C LEU A 72 -6.20 -1.28 -6.11
N LEU A 73 -6.47 -0.58 -5.02
CA LEU A 73 -6.66 0.86 -4.98
C LEU A 73 -5.63 1.49 -4.05
N VAL A 74 -5.37 2.77 -4.28
CA VAL A 74 -4.50 3.59 -3.44
C VAL A 74 -5.33 4.78 -2.97
N LYS A 75 -5.41 4.95 -1.64
CA LYS A 75 -6.16 6.03 -0.98
C LYS A 75 -5.46 6.48 0.28
N ARG A 76 -5.80 7.68 0.74
CA ARG A 76 -5.38 8.21 2.03
C ARG A 76 -6.42 7.86 3.10
N ILE A 77 -5.97 7.43 4.26
CA ILE A 77 -6.83 7.25 5.44
C ILE A 77 -7.25 8.64 5.92
N ALA A 78 -8.55 8.89 5.93
CA ALA A 78 -9.12 10.13 6.45
C ALA A 78 -9.61 9.97 7.89
N ALA A 79 -10.05 8.76 8.27
CA ALA A 79 -10.39 8.44 9.64
C ALA A 79 -10.09 6.97 9.98
N VAL A 80 -9.70 6.73 11.24
CA VAL A 80 -9.40 5.41 11.81
C VAL A 80 -10.51 4.93 12.75
N ALA A 81 -10.42 3.69 13.22
CA ALA A 81 -11.38 3.10 14.16
C ALA A 81 -11.71 4.03 15.34
N GLY A 82 -12.99 4.12 15.68
CA GLY A 82 -13.51 4.96 16.78
C GLY A 82 -13.75 6.43 16.42
N GLU A 83 -13.19 6.93 15.32
CA GLU A 83 -13.45 8.30 14.86
C GLU A 83 -14.83 8.43 14.20
N THR A 84 -15.39 9.64 14.23
CA THR A 84 -16.68 9.96 13.63
C THR A 84 -16.51 10.74 12.34
N ILE A 85 -17.20 10.34 11.28
CA ILE A 85 -17.26 11.03 9.99
C ILE A 85 -18.68 11.46 9.68
N GLU A 86 -18.83 12.61 9.01
CA GLU A 86 -20.11 13.03 8.48
C GLU A 86 -20.25 12.58 7.02
N ARG A 87 -21.36 11.88 6.72
CA ARG A 87 -21.68 11.42 5.37
C ARG A 87 -23.15 11.65 5.09
N ASN A 88 -23.46 12.47 4.09
CA ASN A 88 -24.83 12.77 3.65
C ASN A 88 -25.75 13.25 4.81
N GLY A 89 -25.21 14.05 5.74
CA GLY A 89 -25.94 14.54 6.91
C GLY A 89 -26.14 13.52 8.04
N ALA A 90 -25.54 12.32 7.93
CA ALA A 90 -25.49 11.33 9.00
C ALA A 90 -24.08 11.23 9.58
N ILE A 91 -23.98 11.13 10.90
CA ILE A 91 -22.72 10.85 11.60
C ILE A 91 -22.54 9.33 11.65
N LEU A 92 -21.41 8.85 11.15
CA LEU A 92 -21.02 7.45 11.19
C LEU A 92 -19.75 7.32 12.02
N THR A 93 -19.67 6.27 12.85
CA THR A 93 -18.44 5.92 13.57
C THR A 93 -17.70 4.83 12.78
N VAL A 94 -16.39 5.00 12.60
CA VAL A 94 -15.55 4.01 11.95
C VAL A 94 -15.44 2.76 12.85
N PRO A 95 -15.81 1.57 12.36
CA PRO A 95 -15.73 0.34 13.16
C PRO A 95 -14.29 -0.04 13.53
N GLU A 96 -14.16 -0.95 14.50
CA GLU A 96 -12.88 -1.59 14.82
C GLU A 96 -12.26 -2.26 13.57
N ASP A 97 -10.93 -2.25 13.50
CA ASP A 97 -10.14 -2.77 12.37
C ASP A 97 -10.55 -2.23 10.99
N CYS A 98 -11.21 -1.06 10.93
CA CYS A 98 -11.68 -0.45 9.70
C CYS A 98 -11.12 0.96 9.50
N TYR A 99 -11.10 1.39 8.24
CA TYR A 99 -10.59 2.68 7.82
C TYR A 99 -11.57 3.37 6.87
N TYR A 100 -11.75 4.66 7.05
CA TYR A 100 -12.44 5.52 6.09
C TYR A 100 -11.38 6.19 5.20
N VAL A 101 -11.45 5.96 3.88
CA VAL A 101 -10.37 6.34 2.96
C VAL A 101 -10.85 7.26 1.85
N LEU A 102 -10.05 8.26 1.53
CA LEU A 102 -10.34 9.28 0.53
C LEU A 102 -9.22 9.37 -0.51
N GLY A 103 -9.59 9.76 -1.73
CA GLY A 103 -8.60 10.21 -2.70
C GLY A 103 -8.30 11.69 -2.51
N ASP A 104 -7.03 12.07 -2.67
CA ASP A 104 -6.61 13.47 -2.58
C ASP A 104 -7.26 14.34 -3.68
N ASN A 105 -7.58 13.74 -4.84
CA ASN A 105 -8.36 14.38 -5.89
C ASN A 105 -9.85 14.07 -5.70
N ALA A 106 -10.52 14.89 -4.89
CA ALA A 106 -11.90 14.68 -4.46
C ALA A 106 -12.89 14.48 -5.63
N GLU A 107 -12.74 15.24 -6.72
CA GLU A 107 -13.63 15.24 -7.90
C GLU A 107 -13.43 14.01 -8.79
N HIS A 108 -12.22 13.42 -8.79
CA HIS A 108 -11.85 12.28 -9.61
C HIS A 108 -11.60 10.99 -8.81
N SER A 109 -12.17 10.93 -7.60
CA SER A 109 -11.98 9.80 -6.69
C SER A 109 -13.28 9.07 -6.40
N ASN A 110 -13.33 7.80 -6.80
CA ASN A 110 -14.31 6.84 -6.31
C ASN A 110 -13.73 6.19 -5.03
N ASP A 111 -14.22 6.62 -3.88
CA ASP A 111 -13.72 6.27 -2.55
C ASP A 111 -14.87 6.10 -1.52
N SER A 112 -14.55 6.06 -0.23
CA SER A 112 -15.49 5.81 0.86
C SER A 112 -16.71 6.74 0.91
N ARG A 113 -16.66 7.91 0.24
CA ARG A 113 -17.82 8.80 0.11
C ARG A 113 -18.94 8.16 -0.70
N PHE A 114 -18.59 7.37 -1.71
CA PHE A 114 -19.52 6.88 -2.74
C PHE A 114 -19.82 5.38 -2.65
N TRP A 115 -18.99 4.59 -1.95
CA TRP A 115 -19.22 3.15 -1.81
C TRP A 115 -20.43 2.82 -0.95
N LEU A 116 -21.10 1.70 -1.27
CA LEU A 116 -22.20 1.17 -0.44
C LEU A 116 -21.68 0.83 0.96
N GLU A 117 -20.60 0.04 1.01
CA GLU A 117 -19.80 -0.21 2.22
C GLU A 117 -18.68 0.84 2.29
N PRO A 118 -18.78 1.86 3.16
CA PRO A 118 -17.86 3.00 3.14
C PRO A 118 -16.51 2.70 3.79
N PHE A 119 -16.36 1.56 4.46
CA PHE A 119 -15.16 1.24 5.24
C PHE A 119 -14.31 0.18 4.57
N VAL A 120 -12.99 0.31 4.74
CA VAL A 120 -12.01 -0.68 4.32
C VAL A 120 -11.56 -1.46 5.54
N GLU A 121 -11.80 -2.77 5.55
CA GLU A 121 -11.28 -3.64 6.61
C GLU A 121 -9.75 -3.76 6.52
N GLY A 122 -9.08 -3.77 7.67
CA GLY A 122 -7.62 -3.87 7.78
C GLY A 122 -7.05 -5.12 7.08
N LYS A 123 -7.79 -6.23 7.08
CA LYS A 123 -7.41 -7.47 6.35
C LYS A 123 -7.26 -7.27 4.83
N HIS A 124 -7.85 -6.22 4.27
CA HIS A 124 -7.74 -5.88 2.86
C HIS A 124 -6.57 -4.95 2.55
N VAL A 125 -5.93 -4.38 3.56
CA VAL A 125 -4.74 -3.54 3.40
C VAL A 125 -3.53 -4.41 3.08
N VAL A 126 -2.87 -4.09 1.96
CA VAL A 126 -1.75 -4.87 1.42
C VAL A 126 -0.42 -4.24 1.77
N ALA A 127 -0.33 -2.91 1.74
CA ALA A 127 0.90 -2.17 2.03
C ALA A 127 0.59 -0.70 2.38
N LYS A 128 1.49 -0.09 3.15
CA LYS A 128 1.54 1.36 3.41
C LYS A 128 2.56 2.01 2.49
N LEU A 129 2.25 3.17 1.92
CA LEU A 129 3.18 3.89 1.05
C LEU A 129 4.35 4.46 1.87
N PHE A 130 5.58 4.24 1.42
CA PHE A 130 6.78 4.59 2.19
C PHE A 130 7.39 5.96 1.79
N CYS A 131 7.06 6.49 0.61
CA CYS A 131 7.46 7.83 0.14
C CYS A 131 6.40 8.39 -0.82
N TYR A 132 6.01 9.65 -0.64
CA TYR A 132 5.18 10.43 -1.56
C TYR A 132 5.48 11.92 -1.44
#